data_AF-A0A895YPZ4-F1
#
_entry.id   AF-A0A895YPZ4-F1
#
_cell.length_a   1.000
_cell.length_b   1.000
_cell.length_c   1.000
_cell.angle_alpha   90.00
_cell.angle_beta   90.00
_cell.angle_gamma   90.00
#
_symmetry.space_group_name_H-M   'P 1'
#
loop_
_entity.id
_entity.type
_entity.pdbx_description
1 polymer ?
#
loop_
_entity_poly.entity_id
_entity_poly.type
_entity_poly.pdbx_seq_one_letter_code
_entity_poly.pdbx_strand_id
1 'polypeptide(L)'
;MPDDWLAYTRQMLATGDLAYLPDTIAGSVLELGVSLTPAEVAFLPQVLSAIGHGDDQPPGLASVRVSEETPPTGHRFYPTPPHVLAAAGDRIPTSLDLTGGESKQLWDLPPELARLTDLADDLTDMADNGIAVVLSRRAGVIGIWRAWRFEPTGPPSGGRRVYLVEVEPGVPAWKIANDGQRELADDGEEHPQVEVYWSGEELTAYHRAARAGSALLWARHPGRVRVAPTPSEFAAEHPRLTDPQERDLLVSRLHAGAVVGGTLGRGTDVVEPARGTVVPLTRRTDGHWVWSESTAYYLAEHGLAPQPALANHLRLGPPASFVDGVGLFRAEDTLRSEGR
;
A
#
# COMPACT_ATOMS: atom_id res chain seq x y z
N MET A 1 -8.64 16.37 -10.57
CA MET A 1 -9.86 17.11 -10.17
C MET A 1 -9.57 17.87 -8.89
N PRO A 2 -10.14 19.08 -8.71
CA PRO A 2 -10.18 19.74 -7.41
C PRO A 2 -10.75 18.84 -6.31
N ASP A 3 -10.30 19.05 -5.08
CA ASP A 3 -10.63 18.18 -3.94
C ASP A 3 -12.10 18.22 -3.55
N ASP A 4 -12.74 19.38 -3.67
CA ASP A 4 -14.16 19.60 -3.42
C ASP A 4 -15.04 18.79 -4.37
N TRP A 5 -14.76 18.85 -5.66
CA TRP A 5 -15.44 18.07 -6.69
C TRP A 5 -15.18 16.58 -6.55
N LEU A 6 -13.96 16.18 -6.15
CA LEU A 6 -13.63 14.78 -5.91
C LEU A 6 -14.37 14.21 -4.68
N ALA A 7 -14.45 14.97 -3.59
CA ALA A 7 -15.22 14.60 -2.41
C ALA A 7 -16.72 14.50 -2.74
N TYR A 8 -17.26 15.45 -3.51
CA TYR A 8 -18.65 15.47 -3.94
C TYR A 8 -19.02 14.30 -4.87
N THR A 9 -18.17 13.98 -5.85
CA THR A 9 -18.40 12.85 -6.77
C THR A 9 -18.38 11.50 -6.06
N ARG A 10 -17.52 11.31 -5.06
CA ARG A 10 -17.56 10.12 -4.20
C ARG A 10 -18.84 10.01 -3.38
N GLN A 11 -19.33 11.14 -2.86
CA GLN A 11 -20.60 11.18 -2.15
C GLN A 11 -21.75 10.78 -3.09
N MET A 12 -21.81 11.33 -4.31
CA MET A 12 -22.81 10.97 -5.32
C MET A 12 -22.79 9.46 -5.64
N LEU A 13 -21.60 8.89 -5.86
CA LEU A 13 -21.45 7.45 -6.07
C LEU A 13 -22.02 6.63 -4.90
N ALA A 14 -21.80 7.10 -3.67
CA ALA A 14 -22.23 6.38 -2.48
C ALA A 14 -23.72 6.50 -2.15
N THR A 15 -24.34 7.65 -2.44
CA THR A 15 -25.77 7.88 -2.25
C THR A 15 -26.61 7.36 -3.41
N GLY A 16 -25.98 6.93 -4.51
CA GLY A 16 -26.66 6.47 -5.71
C GLY A 16 -27.18 7.60 -6.59
N ASP A 17 -26.69 8.83 -6.40
CA ASP A 17 -26.98 9.98 -7.26
C ASP A 17 -26.14 9.90 -8.55
N LEU A 18 -26.42 8.88 -9.36
CA LEU A 18 -25.64 8.55 -10.55
C LEU A 18 -26.06 9.35 -11.78
N ALA A 19 -27.17 10.09 -11.72
CA ALA A 19 -27.68 10.85 -12.86
C ALA A 19 -26.72 11.98 -13.28
N TYR A 20 -26.05 12.61 -12.32
CA TYR A 20 -25.12 13.73 -12.57
C TYR A 20 -23.65 13.33 -12.49
N LEU A 21 -23.34 12.12 -12.03
CA LEU A 21 -21.96 11.68 -11.82
C LEU A 21 -21.16 11.62 -13.14
N PRO A 22 -21.65 10.98 -14.23
CA PRO A 22 -20.94 10.95 -15.50
C PRO A 22 -20.68 12.34 -16.09
N ASP A 23 -21.67 13.22 -16.01
CA ASP A 23 -21.59 14.61 -16.49
C ASP A 23 -20.55 15.41 -15.71
N THR A 24 -20.56 15.27 -14.38
CA THR A 24 -19.61 15.95 -13.49
C THR A 24 -18.18 15.49 -13.76
N ILE A 25 -17.96 14.19 -13.98
CA ILE A 25 -16.64 13.65 -14.33
C ILE A 25 -16.19 14.18 -15.69
N ALA A 26 -17.04 14.06 -16.73
CA ALA A 26 -16.69 14.50 -18.08
C ALA A 26 -16.37 16.00 -18.14
N GLY A 27 -17.21 16.83 -17.50
CA GLY A 27 -17.01 18.28 -17.41
C GLY A 27 -15.70 18.63 -16.69
N SER A 28 -15.43 18.02 -15.54
CA SER A 28 -14.22 18.28 -14.76
C SER A 28 -12.95 17.88 -15.49
N VAL A 29 -12.96 16.71 -16.14
CA VAL A 29 -11.82 16.21 -16.92
C VAL A 29 -11.52 17.14 -18.09
N LEU A 30 -12.56 17.59 -18.81
CA LEU A 30 -12.44 18.51 -19.92
C LEU A 30 -11.88 19.87 -19.47
N GLU A 31 -12.43 20.44 -18.40
CA GLU A 31 -11.99 21.74 -17.84
C GLU A 31 -10.51 21.71 -17.42
N LEU A 32 -10.07 20.60 -16.81
CA LEU A 32 -8.72 20.45 -16.27
C LEU A 32 -7.71 19.93 -17.30
N GLY A 33 -8.16 19.59 -18.51
CA GLY A 33 -7.30 19.02 -19.55
C GLY A 33 -6.70 17.64 -19.18
N VAL A 34 -7.38 16.89 -18.33
CA VAL A 34 -6.97 15.53 -17.93
C VAL A 34 -7.40 14.56 -19.04
N SER A 35 -6.59 13.54 -19.33
CA SER A 35 -6.97 12.49 -20.28
C SER A 35 -7.68 11.33 -19.60
N LEU A 36 -8.61 10.70 -20.30
CA LEU A 36 -9.20 9.41 -19.92
C LEU A 36 -8.66 8.28 -20.80
N THR A 37 -8.72 7.07 -20.29
CA THR A 37 -8.49 5.85 -21.05
C THR A 37 -9.70 5.53 -21.95
N PRO A 38 -9.51 4.75 -23.03
CA PRO A 38 -10.62 4.30 -23.86
C PRO A 38 -11.70 3.55 -23.05
N ALA A 39 -11.28 2.78 -22.05
CA ALA A 39 -12.20 2.04 -21.17
C ALA A 39 -13.06 2.98 -20.32
N GLU A 40 -12.48 4.04 -19.75
CA GLU A 40 -13.23 5.04 -18.98
C GLU A 40 -14.22 5.82 -19.85
N VAL A 41 -13.82 6.25 -21.05
CA VAL A 41 -14.71 6.93 -22.00
C VAL A 41 -15.88 6.03 -22.41
N ALA A 42 -15.62 4.74 -22.63
CA ALA A 42 -16.67 3.78 -22.94
C ALA A 42 -17.59 3.47 -21.74
N PHE A 43 -17.09 3.60 -20.52
CA PHE A 43 -17.82 3.28 -19.29
C PHE A 43 -18.83 4.37 -18.90
N LEU A 44 -18.50 5.65 -19.04
CA LEU A 44 -19.37 6.74 -18.57
C LEU A 44 -20.80 6.71 -19.17
N PRO A 45 -21.02 6.48 -20.48
CA PRO A 45 -22.37 6.34 -21.04
C PRO A 45 -23.09 5.08 -20.55
N GLN A 46 -22.36 3.99 -20.23
CA GLN A 46 -22.97 2.76 -19.71
C GLN A 46 -23.61 2.99 -18.33
N VAL A 47 -23.04 3.89 -17.52
CA VAL A 47 -23.62 4.28 -16.24
C VAL A 47 -24.99 4.95 -16.46
N LEU A 48 -25.08 5.90 -17.37
CA LEU A 48 -26.34 6.57 -17.73
C LEU A 48 -27.38 5.58 -18.27
N SER A 49 -26.95 4.70 -19.17
CA SER A 49 -27.82 3.65 -19.73
C SER A 49 -28.38 2.73 -18.64
N ALA A 50 -27.53 2.30 -17.69
CA ALA A 50 -27.92 1.40 -16.61
C ALA A 50 -28.96 1.99 -15.66
N ILE A 51 -29.02 3.33 -15.53
CA ILE A 51 -30.01 4.03 -14.70
C ILE A 51 -31.22 4.55 -15.48
N GLY A 52 -31.35 4.19 -16.76
CA GLY A 52 -32.54 4.47 -17.57
C GLY A 52 -32.48 5.74 -18.43
N HIS A 53 -31.30 6.35 -18.60
CA HIS A 53 -31.09 7.47 -19.53
C HIS A 53 -30.81 7.04 -20.98
N GLY A 54 -30.98 5.75 -21.32
CA GLY A 54 -30.88 5.27 -22.71
C GLY A 54 -29.46 5.39 -23.28
N ASP A 55 -29.34 5.99 -24.47
CA ASP A 55 -28.08 6.21 -25.19
C ASP A 55 -27.51 7.63 -24.96
N ASP A 56 -27.98 8.33 -23.92
CA ASP A 56 -27.48 9.65 -23.55
C ASP A 56 -25.96 9.61 -23.30
N GLN A 57 -25.27 10.65 -23.75
CA GLN A 57 -23.84 10.81 -23.52
C GLN A 57 -23.58 11.99 -22.60
N PRO A 58 -22.61 11.87 -21.67
CA PRO A 58 -22.20 13.00 -20.84
C PRO A 58 -21.76 14.18 -21.72
N PRO A 59 -22.26 15.40 -21.45
CA PRO A 59 -21.87 16.58 -22.21
C PRO A 59 -20.35 16.77 -22.22
N GLY A 60 -19.79 17.07 -23.40
CA GLY A 60 -18.36 17.32 -23.55
C GLY A 60 -17.46 16.08 -23.56
N LEU A 61 -17.99 14.87 -23.34
CA LEU A 61 -17.21 13.63 -23.36
C LEU A 61 -16.46 13.42 -24.68
N ALA A 62 -17.08 13.73 -25.82
CA ALA A 62 -16.46 13.61 -27.14
C ALA A 62 -15.24 14.54 -27.34
N SER A 63 -15.09 15.56 -26.50
CA SER A 63 -13.98 16.52 -26.53
C SER A 63 -12.87 16.18 -25.53
N VAL A 64 -13.06 15.16 -24.68
CA VAL A 64 -12.06 14.72 -23.70
C VAL A 64 -10.87 14.09 -24.44
N ARG A 65 -9.65 14.42 -24.00
CA ARG A 65 -8.43 13.80 -24.52
C ARG A 65 -8.39 12.33 -24.12
N VAL A 66 -8.13 11.44 -25.07
CA VAL A 66 -7.98 10.00 -24.81
C VAL A 66 -6.51 9.60 -24.82
N SER A 67 -6.08 8.79 -23.85
CA SER A 67 -4.71 8.28 -23.69
C SER A 67 -4.73 6.86 -23.13
N GLU A 68 -3.88 5.98 -23.66
CA GLU A 68 -3.67 4.63 -23.06
C GLU A 68 -2.93 4.71 -21.72
N GLU A 69 -2.16 5.79 -21.51
CA GLU A 69 -1.39 6.00 -20.29
C GLU A 69 -2.17 6.84 -19.28
N THR A 70 -2.21 6.38 -18.03
CA THR A 70 -2.66 7.19 -16.90
C THR A 70 -1.69 8.34 -16.66
N PRO A 71 -2.17 9.58 -16.43
CA PRO A 71 -1.30 10.71 -16.12
C PRO A 71 -0.37 10.43 -14.93
N PRO A 72 0.83 11.03 -14.88
CA PRO A 72 1.68 10.94 -13.70
C PRO A 72 0.94 11.51 -12.48
N THR A 73 1.31 11.04 -11.29
CA THR A 73 0.59 11.41 -10.05
C THR A 73 0.51 12.91 -9.83
N GLY A 74 1.55 13.66 -10.23
CA GLY A 74 1.62 15.12 -10.07
C GLY A 74 1.75 15.58 -8.63
N HIS A 75 2.04 14.68 -7.68
CA HIS A 75 2.05 14.99 -6.24
C HIS A 75 3.19 14.27 -5.51
N ARG A 76 3.59 14.85 -4.38
CA ARG A 76 4.45 14.19 -3.38
C ARG A 76 3.64 13.82 -2.15
N PHE A 77 4.00 12.73 -1.49
CA PHE A 77 3.31 12.23 -0.30
C PHE A 77 4.29 12.07 0.86
N TYR A 78 3.85 12.48 2.05
CA TYR A 78 4.61 12.33 3.29
C TYR A 78 3.72 11.80 4.41
N PRO A 79 4.29 11.05 5.37
CA PRO A 79 3.49 10.37 6.38
C PRO A 79 3.04 11.29 7.52
N THR A 80 3.47 12.55 7.52
CA THR A 80 3.24 13.52 8.61
C THR A 80 2.66 14.84 8.11
N PRO A 81 1.98 15.59 9.00
CA PRO A 81 1.44 16.91 8.66
C PRO A 81 2.51 17.92 8.23
N PRO A 82 2.13 19.00 7.51
CA PRO A 82 3.07 20.01 7.02
C PRO A 82 3.93 20.63 8.13
N HIS A 83 3.37 20.88 9.31
CA HIS A 83 4.10 21.51 10.41
C HIS A 83 5.18 20.58 11.00
N VAL A 84 4.89 19.28 11.13
CA VAL A 84 5.89 18.27 11.55
C VAL A 84 6.99 18.14 10.51
N LEU A 85 6.62 18.07 9.23
CA LEU A 85 7.59 17.95 8.15
C LEU A 85 8.52 19.17 8.07
N ALA A 86 7.99 20.37 8.32
CA ALA A 86 8.78 21.60 8.38
C ALA A 86 9.72 21.64 9.60
N ALA A 87 9.28 21.13 10.75
CA ALA A 87 10.04 21.18 12.00
C ALA A 87 11.09 20.07 12.13
N ALA A 88 10.81 18.87 11.61
CA ALA A 88 11.59 17.65 11.89
C ALA A 88 11.76 16.72 10.67
N GLY A 89 11.60 17.24 9.45
CA GLY A 89 11.57 16.42 8.23
C GLY A 89 12.81 15.55 7.97
N ASP A 90 13.96 15.91 8.52
CA ASP A 90 15.20 15.11 8.48
C ASP A 90 15.13 13.83 9.33
N ARG A 91 14.32 13.85 10.40
CA ARG A 91 14.10 12.70 11.29
C ARG A 91 13.01 11.77 10.78
N ILE A 92 12.03 12.31 10.03
CA ILE A 92 10.85 11.59 9.55
C ILE A 92 11.25 10.57 8.45
N PRO A 93 11.00 9.27 8.65
CA PRO A 93 11.13 8.29 7.56
C PRO A 93 10.08 8.51 6.47
N THR A 94 10.29 7.92 5.31
CA THR A 94 9.37 8.09 4.17
C THR A 94 8.00 7.46 4.39
N SER A 95 7.90 6.46 5.29
CA SER A 95 6.64 5.92 5.81
C SER A 95 6.73 5.72 7.31
N LEU A 96 5.58 5.54 7.95
CA LEU A 96 5.47 5.23 9.38
C LEU A 96 4.50 4.07 9.59
N ASP A 97 4.83 3.11 10.45
CA ASP A 97 3.85 2.19 11.03
C ASP A 97 3.54 2.66 12.46
N LEU A 98 2.38 3.29 12.66
CA LEU A 98 1.94 3.80 13.96
C LEU A 98 1.20 2.72 14.77
N THR A 99 1.03 1.52 14.22
CA THR A 99 0.34 0.43 14.92
C THR A 99 1.25 -0.24 15.93
N GLY A 100 0.71 -0.98 16.91
CA GLY A 100 1.48 -1.86 17.79
C GLY A 100 2.16 -1.18 18.99
N GLY A 101 1.69 0.00 19.40
CA GLY A 101 1.94 0.56 20.72
C GLY A 101 1.35 -0.31 21.85
N GLU A 102 1.67 0.03 23.11
CA GLU A 102 1.19 -0.71 24.28
C GLU A 102 -0.34 -0.57 24.47
N SER A 103 -0.90 0.53 24.01
CA SER A 103 -2.32 0.86 23.99
C SER A 103 -2.88 0.86 22.56
N LYS A 104 -4.20 0.98 22.46
CA LYS A 104 -4.89 1.12 21.16
C LYS A 104 -4.85 2.54 20.59
N GLN A 105 -4.23 3.48 21.29
CA GLN A 105 -4.20 4.88 20.90
C GLN A 105 -3.05 5.12 19.92
N LEU A 106 -3.26 5.98 18.92
CA LEU A 106 -2.27 6.25 17.87
C LEU A 106 -1.05 7.04 18.35
N TRP A 107 -1.21 7.85 19.40
CA TRP A 107 -0.12 8.62 20.01
C TRP A 107 0.77 7.77 20.94
N ASP A 108 0.38 6.54 21.23
CA ASP A 108 1.24 5.59 21.94
C ASP A 108 2.14 4.87 20.92
N LEU A 109 3.24 5.55 20.58
CA LEU A 109 4.10 5.12 19.49
C LEU A 109 4.74 3.76 19.79
N PRO A 110 4.84 2.87 18.77
CA PRO A 110 5.52 1.60 18.94
C PRO A 110 7.03 1.81 19.21
N PRO A 111 7.73 0.85 19.84
CA PRO A 111 9.14 0.99 20.24
C PRO A 111 10.08 1.36 19.08
N GLU A 112 9.79 0.93 17.86
CA GLU A 112 10.55 1.26 16.66
C GLU A 112 10.57 2.77 16.34
N LEU A 113 9.58 3.51 16.86
CA LEU A 113 9.43 4.96 16.70
C LEU A 113 9.78 5.75 17.97
N ALA A 114 10.45 5.14 18.96
CA ALA A 114 10.84 5.82 20.21
C ALA A 114 11.67 7.10 20.00
N ARG A 115 12.38 7.22 18.87
CA ARG A 115 13.14 8.44 18.50
C ARG A 115 12.25 9.63 18.09
N LEU A 116 10.94 9.43 17.98
CA LEU A 116 9.94 10.44 17.61
C LEU A 116 8.93 10.70 18.75
N THR A 117 9.17 10.21 19.97
CA THR A 117 8.25 10.38 21.11
C THR A 117 7.99 11.85 21.45
N ASP A 118 8.95 12.75 21.23
CA ASP A 118 8.78 14.20 21.36
C ASP A 118 7.80 14.81 20.34
N LEU A 119 7.46 14.08 19.28
CA LEU A 119 6.51 14.49 18.23
C LEU A 119 5.19 13.71 18.32
N ALA A 120 5.02 12.82 19.29
CA ALA A 120 3.88 11.87 19.32
C ALA A 120 2.52 12.56 19.21
N ASP A 121 2.34 13.67 19.91
CA ASP A 121 1.10 14.46 19.91
C ASP A 121 0.86 15.22 18.58
N ASP A 122 1.91 15.43 17.77
CA ASP A 122 1.82 16.14 16.49
C ASP A 122 1.73 15.19 15.28
N LEU A 123 2.05 13.90 15.46
CA LEU A 123 2.02 12.90 14.39
C LEU A 123 0.59 12.53 13.96
N THR A 124 -0.35 12.59 14.89
CA THR A 124 -1.77 12.21 14.68
C THR A 124 -2.69 13.13 15.46
N ASP A 125 -3.94 13.24 15.03
CA ASP A 125 -4.95 14.03 15.72
C ASP A 125 -6.27 13.26 15.90
N MET A 126 -7.31 13.97 16.35
CA MET A 126 -8.63 13.37 16.57
C MET A 126 -9.26 12.81 15.29
N ALA A 127 -9.08 13.47 14.15
CA ALA A 127 -9.62 12.99 12.87
C ALA A 127 -8.96 11.68 12.44
N ASP A 128 -7.64 11.52 12.63
CA ASP A 128 -6.93 10.26 12.40
C ASP A 128 -7.48 9.12 13.29
N ASN A 129 -7.74 9.43 14.56
CA ASN A 129 -8.31 8.46 15.49
C ASN A 129 -9.77 8.11 15.16
N GLY A 130 -10.60 9.11 14.85
CA GLY A 130 -12.02 8.95 14.51
C GLY A 130 -12.21 8.02 13.32
N ILE A 131 -11.56 8.33 12.20
CA ILE A 131 -11.68 7.50 10.99
C ILE A 131 -11.12 6.09 11.21
N ALA A 132 -10.00 5.93 11.92
CA ALA A 132 -9.44 4.61 12.23
C ALA A 132 -10.42 3.79 13.08
N VAL A 133 -11.05 4.39 14.09
CA VAL A 133 -12.04 3.73 14.95
C VAL A 133 -13.32 3.37 14.19
N VAL A 134 -13.82 4.26 13.33
CA VAL A 134 -15.06 4.03 12.57
C VAL A 134 -14.86 2.95 11.51
N LEU A 135 -13.79 3.06 10.71
CA LEU A 135 -13.57 2.15 9.58
C LEU A 135 -13.05 0.78 10.03
N SER A 136 -12.26 0.68 11.10
CA SER A 136 -11.80 -0.62 11.63
C SER A 136 -12.93 -1.56 12.08
N ARG A 137 -14.12 -1.01 12.36
CA ARG A 137 -15.32 -1.78 12.72
C ARG A 137 -16.11 -2.29 11.51
N ARG A 138 -15.76 -1.85 10.30
CA ARG A 138 -16.43 -2.27 9.07
C ARG A 138 -15.87 -3.63 8.63
N ALA A 139 -16.79 -4.56 8.37
CA ALA A 139 -16.42 -5.88 7.88
C ALA A 139 -15.65 -5.76 6.55
N GLY A 140 -14.58 -6.53 6.41
CA GLY A 140 -13.77 -6.56 5.21
C GLY A 140 -12.69 -5.47 5.11
N VAL A 141 -12.58 -4.52 6.03
CA VAL A 141 -11.43 -3.58 6.06
C VAL A 141 -10.16 -4.30 6.50
N ILE A 142 -9.06 -4.06 5.78
CA ILE A 142 -7.75 -4.74 5.97
C ILE A 142 -6.74 -3.78 6.58
N GLY A 143 -6.60 -2.58 6.03
CA GLY A 143 -5.65 -1.57 6.49
C GLY A 143 -6.14 -0.16 6.23
N ILE A 144 -5.71 0.78 7.07
CA ILE A 144 -6.03 2.21 6.99
C ILE A 144 -4.72 2.99 7.10
N TRP A 145 -4.42 3.79 6.09
CA TRP A 145 -3.25 4.66 6.02
C TRP A 145 -3.66 6.11 5.88
N ARG A 146 -2.78 7.00 6.32
CA ARG A 146 -2.88 8.44 6.13
C ARG A 146 -1.61 8.98 5.47
N ALA A 147 -1.78 9.66 4.35
CA ALA A 147 -0.73 10.40 3.68
C ALA A 147 -1.09 11.89 3.63
N TRP A 148 -0.09 12.75 3.57
CA TRP A 148 -0.24 14.16 3.27
C TRP A 148 0.27 14.42 1.86
N ARG A 149 -0.65 14.87 0.98
CA ARG A 149 -0.42 15.18 -0.42
C ARG A 149 0.02 16.62 -0.57
N PHE A 150 1.12 16.83 -1.27
CA PHE A 150 1.68 18.15 -1.56
C PHE A 150 1.88 18.35 -3.05
N GLU A 151 1.97 19.62 -3.44
CA GLU A 151 2.40 20.03 -4.77
C GLU A 151 3.74 19.36 -5.16
N PRO A 152 3.92 19.07 -6.47
CA PRO A 152 5.07 18.31 -6.95
C PRO A 152 6.37 19.10 -6.79
N THR A 153 6.28 20.43 -6.81
CA THR A 153 7.41 21.37 -6.70
C THR A 153 7.17 22.38 -5.59
N GLY A 154 8.26 22.87 -4.99
CA GLY A 154 8.21 23.89 -3.94
C GLY A 154 8.30 23.31 -2.52
N PRO A 155 8.21 24.17 -1.48
CA PRO A 155 8.20 23.72 -0.10
C PRO A 155 6.92 22.92 0.20
N PRO A 156 6.96 21.95 1.14
CA PRO A 156 5.78 21.20 1.54
C PRO A 156 4.86 22.04 2.45
N SER A 157 4.22 23.06 1.88
CA SER A 157 3.24 23.92 2.55
C SER A 157 1.83 23.61 2.07
N GLY A 158 0.84 23.70 2.97
CA GLY A 158 -0.58 23.52 2.61
C GLY A 158 -0.97 22.10 2.19
N GLY A 159 -0.28 21.09 2.73
CA GLY A 159 -0.55 19.69 2.40
C GLY A 159 -2.00 19.28 2.66
N ARG A 160 -2.55 18.46 1.77
CA ARG A 160 -3.90 17.89 1.86
C ARG A 160 -3.85 16.50 2.45
N ARG A 161 -4.67 16.24 3.46
CA ARG A 161 -4.74 14.92 4.07
C ARG A 161 -5.49 13.96 3.16
N VAL A 162 -4.94 12.78 2.96
CA VAL A 162 -5.53 11.71 2.13
C VAL A 162 -5.45 10.40 2.90
N TYR A 163 -6.59 9.75 3.08
CA TYR A 163 -6.67 8.42 3.64
C TYR A 163 -6.72 7.38 2.54
N LEU A 164 -5.99 6.28 2.71
CA LEU A 164 -6.10 5.09 1.89
C LEU A 164 -6.66 3.96 2.74
N VAL A 165 -7.63 3.23 2.20
CA VAL A 165 -8.25 2.09 2.87
C VAL A 165 -8.23 0.90 1.95
N GLU A 166 -7.64 -0.20 2.41
CA GLU A 166 -7.69 -1.48 1.71
C GLU A 166 -8.86 -2.30 2.25
N VAL A 167 -9.63 -2.88 1.34
CA VAL A 167 -10.77 -3.73 1.69
C VAL A 167 -10.73 -5.06 0.93
N GLU A 168 -11.35 -6.10 1.49
CA GLU A 168 -11.51 -7.39 0.82
C GLU A 168 -12.28 -7.27 -0.51
N PRO A 169 -11.95 -8.08 -1.53
CA PRO A 169 -12.71 -8.14 -2.77
C PRO A 169 -14.21 -8.28 -2.54
N GLY A 170 -15.01 -7.45 -3.21
CA GLY A 170 -16.47 -7.47 -3.12
C GLY A 170 -17.06 -6.65 -1.97
N VAL A 171 -16.25 -6.09 -1.08
CA VAL A 171 -16.72 -5.06 -0.13
C VAL A 171 -17.16 -3.82 -0.92
N PRO A 172 -18.32 -3.20 -0.63
CA PRO A 172 -18.74 -1.96 -1.29
C PRO A 172 -17.81 -0.78 -0.98
N ALA A 173 -16.71 -0.65 -1.74
CA ALA A 173 -15.62 0.31 -1.50
C ALA A 173 -16.14 1.76 -1.44
N TRP A 174 -17.11 2.11 -2.28
CA TRP A 174 -17.76 3.42 -2.28
C TRP A 174 -18.49 3.75 -0.98
N LYS A 175 -19.07 2.76 -0.29
CA LYS A 175 -19.71 2.97 1.02
C LYS A 175 -18.67 3.23 2.10
N ILE A 176 -17.56 2.48 2.08
CA ILE A 176 -16.43 2.68 3.00
C ILE A 176 -15.84 4.07 2.82
N ALA A 177 -15.64 4.50 1.56
CA ALA A 177 -15.14 5.83 1.23
C ALA A 177 -16.05 6.92 1.82
N ASN A 178 -17.36 6.80 1.58
CA ASN A 178 -18.34 7.77 2.08
C ASN A 178 -18.50 7.76 3.60
N ASP A 179 -18.46 6.59 4.25
CA ASP A 179 -18.48 6.51 5.71
C ASP A 179 -17.26 7.23 6.31
N GLY A 180 -16.07 7.07 5.72
CA GLY A 180 -14.87 7.80 6.13
C GLY A 180 -14.95 9.30 5.86
N GLN A 181 -15.47 9.71 4.69
CA GLN A 181 -15.66 11.12 4.37
C GLN A 181 -16.64 11.80 5.33
N ARG A 182 -17.71 11.12 5.73
CA ARG A 182 -18.69 11.66 6.68
C ARG A 182 -18.09 11.84 8.06
N GLU A 183 -17.35 10.85 8.56
CA GLU A 183 -16.66 10.95 9.85
C GLU A 183 -15.74 12.17 9.88
N LEU A 184 -14.90 12.34 8.84
CA LEU A 184 -13.98 13.48 8.76
C LEU A 184 -14.71 14.82 8.64
N ALA A 185 -15.80 14.88 7.87
CA ALA A 185 -16.61 16.09 7.74
C ALA A 185 -17.32 16.47 9.05
N ASP A 186 -17.79 15.47 9.82
CA ASP A 186 -18.39 15.67 11.14
C ASP A 186 -17.35 16.23 12.15
N ASP A 187 -16.07 15.89 11.96
CA ASP A 187 -14.92 16.45 12.69
C ASP A 187 -14.40 17.80 12.12
N GLY A 188 -15.03 18.33 11.07
CA GLY A 188 -14.73 19.64 10.50
C GLY A 188 -13.69 19.66 9.38
N GLU A 189 -13.27 18.51 8.84
CA GLU A 189 -12.40 18.46 7.67
C GLU A 189 -13.16 18.92 6.42
N GLU A 190 -12.65 19.97 5.76
CA GLU A 190 -13.21 20.48 4.51
C GLU A 190 -12.76 19.60 3.33
N HIS A 191 -13.73 19.10 2.56
CA HIS A 191 -13.51 18.25 1.38
C HIS A 191 -12.63 17.01 1.67
N PRO A 192 -13.07 16.09 2.56
CA PRO A 192 -12.25 14.96 2.98
C PRO A 192 -11.87 14.04 1.84
N GLN A 193 -10.61 13.60 1.82
CA GLN A 193 -10.08 12.70 0.78
C GLN A 193 -9.91 11.29 1.34
N VAL A 194 -10.82 10.39 0.98
CA VAL A 194 -10.78 8.97 1.35
C VAL A 194 -10.77 8.10 0.09
N GLU A 195 -9.63 7.46 -0.15
CA GLU A 195 -9.41 6.51 -1.25
C GLU A 195 -9.62 5.09 -0.74
N VAL A 196 -10.39 4.29 -1.46
CA VAL A 196 -10.64 2.88 -1.10
C VAL A 196 -10.35 1.99 -2.30
N TYR A 197 -9.57 0.94 -2.10
CA TYR A 197 -9.22 -0.04 -3.13
C TYR A 197 -9.39 -1.47 -2.64
N TRP A 198 -9.65 -2.38 -3.57
CA TRP A 198 -9.76 -3.80 -3.25
C TRP A 198 -8.38 -4.45 -3.15
N SER A 199 -8.25 -5.34 -2.18
CA SER A 199 -7.05 -6.12 -1.97
C SER A 199 -6.77 -7.02 -3.18
N GLY A 200 -5.54 -6.94 -3.69
CA GLY A 200 -5.08 -7.72 -4.84
C GLY A 200 -5.31 -7.07 -6.21
N GLU A 201 -5.95 -5.91 -6.26
CA GLU A 201 -5.94 -5.09 -7.47
C GLU A 201 -4.59 -4.40 -7.67
N GLU A 202 -4.24 -4.16 -8.93
CA GLU A 202 -3.08 -3.36 -9.25
C GLU A 202 -3.34 -1.90 -8.85
N LEU A 203 -2.52 -1.38 -7.94
CA LEU A 203 -2.61 0.00 -7.53
C LEU A 203 -2.19 0.95 -8.65
N THR A 204 -3.02 1.98 -8.85
CA THR A 204 -2.68 3.16 -9.65
C THR A 204 -1.36 3.77 -9.16
N ALA A 205 -0.67 4.52 -10.04
CA ALA A 205 0.54 5.23 -9.65
C ALA A 205 0.30 6.17 -8.46
N TYR A 206 -0.89 6.78 -8.38
CA TYR A 206 -1.29 7.66 -7.28
C TYR A 206 -1.41 6.89 -5.96
N HIS A 207 -2.18 5.79 -5.93
CA HIS A 207 -2.33 4.99 -4.71
C HIS A 207 -1.00 4.36 -4.26
N ARG A 208 -0.16 3.92 -5.21
CA ARG A 208 1.17 3.39 -4.91
C ARG A 208 2.07 4.45 -4.27
N ALA A 209 2.13 5.65 -4.84
CA ALA A 209 2.92 6.76 -4.30
C ALA A 209 2.40 7.22 -2.93
N ALA A 210 1.07 7.32 -2.80
CA ALA A 210 0.44 7.73 -1.55
C ALA A 210 0.67 6.71 -0.43
N ARG A 211 0.53 5.40 -0.70
CA ARG A 211 0.82 4.33 0.26
C ARG A 211 2.31 4.33 0.67
N ALA A 212 3.22 4.46 -0.29
CA ALA A 212 4.67 4.49 -0.02
C ALA A 212 5.09 5.68 0.87
N GLY A 213 4.35 6.79 0.80
CA GLY A 213 4.55 8.02 1.58
C GLY A 213 3.59 8.19 2.75
N SER A 214 3.06 7.10 3.33
CA SER A 214 1.98 7.18 4.34
C SER A 214 2.37 6.69 5.73
N ALA A 215 1.55 7.06 6.71
CA ALA A 215 1.50 6.45 8.03
C ALA A 215 0.39 5.40 8.07
N LEU A 216 0.71 4.14 8.41
CA LEU A 216 -0.28 3.11 8.72
C LEU A 216 -0.89 3.41 10.09
N LEU A 217 -2.19 3.71 10.11
CA LEU A 217 -2.94 4.04 11.32
C LEU A 217 -3.57 2.80 11.95
N TRP A 218 -4.03 1.86 11.12
CA TRP A 218 -4.68 0.66 11.60
C TRP A 218 -4.47 -0.50 10.64
N ALA A 219 -4.32 -1.69 11.20
CA ALA A 219 -4.29 -2.94 10.46
C ALA A 219 -5.14 -3.99 11.18
N ARG A 220 -5.87 -4.79 10.41
CA ARG A 220 -6.66 -5.90 10.94
C ARG A 220 -5.80 -6.88 11.75
N HIS A 221 -4.60 -7.12 11.27
CA HIS A 221 -3.62 -7.97 11.94
C HIS A 221 -2.42 -7.11 12.38
N PRO A 222 -2.13 -7.03 13.70
CA PRO A 222 -1.04 -6.20 14.22
C PRO A 222 0.36 -6.82 13.99
N GLY A 223 0.44 -8.01 13.39
CA GLY A 223 1.68 -8.77 13.23
C GLY A 223 2.76 -8.02 12.46
N ARG A 224 4.00 -8.09 12.95
CA ARG A 224 5.16 -7.50 12.28
C ARG A 224 5.77 -8.45 11.25
N VAL A 225 6.44 -7.87 10.28
CA VAL A 225 7.26 -8.60 9.32
C VAL A 225 8.63 -8.87 9.92
N ARG A 226 9.14 -10.10 9.76
CA ARG A 226 10.47 -10.52 10.20
C ARG A 226 11.39 -10.68 9.00
N VAL A 227 12.63 -10.21 9.09
CA VAL A 227 13.60 -10.43 8.01
C VAL A 227 14.42 -11.68 8.30
N ALA A 228 14.51 -12.55 7.31
CA ALA A 228 15.46 -13.66 7.30
C ALA A 228 16.84 -13.16 6.86
N PRO A 229 17.90 -13.49 7.62
CA PRO A 229 19.26 -13.16 7.22
C PRO A 229 19.56 -13.65 5.81
N THR A 230 20.20 -12.79 5.03
CA THR A 230 20.70 -13.19 3.71
C THR A 230 21.91 -14.09 3.90
N PRO A 231 21.94 -15.30 3.31
CA PRO A 231 23.14 -16.12 3.35
C PRO A 231 24.28 -15.42 2.60
N SER A 232 25.35 -15.10 3.32
CA SER A 232 26.61 -14.57 2.77
C SER A 232 27.73 -15.60 2.81
N GLU A 233 27.63 -16.60 3.69
CA GLU A 233 28.56 -17.71 3.84
C GLU A 233 27.83 -18.91 4.49
N PHE A 234 28.41 -20.10 4.37
CA PHE A 234 27.90 -21.31 5.01
C PHE A 234 29.05 -22.05 5.70
N ALA A 235 28.88 -22.36 6.97
CA ALA A 235 29.79 -23.27 7.69
C ALA A 235 29.74 -24.68 7.08
N ALA A 236 30.82 -25.45 7.21
CA ALA A 236 30.90 -26.79 6.64
C ALA A 236 29.81 -27.73 7.21
N GLU A 237 29.45 -27.51 8.48
CA GLU A 237 28.43 -28.21 9.24
C GLU A 237 27.02 -27.64 9.07
N HIS A 238 26.80 -26.69 8.15
CA HIS A 238 25.49 -26.09 7.95
C HIS A 238 24.45 -27.19 7.66
N PRO A 239 23.32 -27.24 8.40
CA PRO A 239 22.31 -28.27 8.22
C PRO A 239 21.83 -28.37 6.77
N ARG A 240 21.66 -29.62 6.31
CA ARG A 240 21.11 -29.93 4.99
C ARG A 240 19.79 -30.68 5.11
N LEU A 241 18.83 -30.30 4.27
CA LEU A 241 17.55 -31.00 4.12
C LEU A 241 17.75 -32.17 3.15
N THR A 242 17.75 -33.38 3.70
CA THR A 242 17.96 -34.62 2.93
C THR A 242 16.65 -35.25 2.44
N ASP A 243 15.51 -34.92 3.05
CA ASP A 243 14.19 -35.32 2.57
C ASP A 243 13.81 -34.51 1.32
N PRO A 244 13.70 -35.15 0.13
CA PRO A 244 13.36 -34.45 -1.10
C PRO A 244 11.97 -33.81 -1.07
N GLN A 245 10.98 -34.44 -0.44
CA GLN A 245 9.60 -33.93 -0.43
C GLN A 245 9.50 -32.66 0.40
N GLU A 246 10.15 -32.66 1.57
CA GLU A 246 10.23 -31.49 2.43
C GLU A 246 10.98 -30.34 1.75
N ARG A 247 12.11 -30.64 1.09
CA ARG A 247 12.88 -29.65 0.35
C ARG A 247 12.05 -29.00 -0.75
N ASP A 248 11.38 -29.81 -1.57
CA ASP A 248 10.59 -29.32 -2.71
C ASP A 248 9.40 -28.47 -2.23
N LEU A 249 8.75 -28.85 -1.12
CA LEU A 249 7.71 -28.05 -0.47
C LEU A 249 8.23 -26.68 -0.04
N LEU A 250 9.38 -26.64 0.66
CA LEU A 250 9.95 -25.39 1.17
C LEU A 250 10.43 -24.47 0.03
N VAL A 251 11.05 -25.04 -1.01
CA VAL A 251 11.43 -24.29 -2.23
C VAL A 251 10.19 -23.69 -2.88
N SER A 252 9.12 -24.47 -3.06
CA SER A 252 7.86 -23.99 -3.62
C SER A 252 7.28 -22.82 -2.81
N ARG A 253 7.28 -22.92 -1.47
CA ARG A 253 6.78 -21.85 -0.60
C ARG A 253 7.64 -20.59 -0.64
N LEU A 254 8.97 -20.73 -0.69
CA LEU A 254 9.88 -19.59 -0.86
C LEU A 254 9.65 -18.87 -2.19
N HIS A 255 9.33 -19.60 -3.26
CA HIS A 255 9.01 -19.03 -4.57
C HIS A 255 7.56 -18.54 -4.72
N ALA A 256 6.66 -18.88 -3.79
CA ALA A 256 5.29 -18.38 -3.80
C ALA A 256 5.17 -16.96 -3.21
N GLY A 257 6.15 -16.50 -2.43
CA GLY A 257 6.14 -15.17 -1.83
C GLY A 257 6.10 -14.05 -2.87
N ALA A 258 5.40 -12.96 -2.56
CA ALA A 258 5.35 -11.75 -3.39
C ALA A 258 6.71 -11.05 -3.40
N VAL A 259 7.12 -10.49 -4.54
CA VAL A 259 8.37 -9.74 -4.66
C VAL A 259 8.24 -8.38 -3.96
N VAL A 260 9.22 -8.04 -3.11
CA VAL A 260 9.23 -6.77 -2.35
C VAL A 260 10.49 -5.99 -2.67
N GLY A 261 10.40 -5.12 -3.67
CA GLY A 261 11.51 -4.26 -4.09
C GLY A 261 12.80 -5.01 -4.48
N GLY A 262 13.77 -4.23 -4.94
CA GLY A 262 15.12 -4.72 -5.26
C GLY A 262 15.43 -4.81 -6.75
N THR A 263 16.71 -4.67 -7.05
CA THR A 263 17.28 -4.86 -8.39
C THR A 263 17.16 -6.34 -8.78
N LEU A 264 16.86 -6.63 -10.05
CA LEU A 264 16.96 -7.98 -10.66
C LEU A 264 18.41 -8.48 -10.77
N GLY A 265 19.25 -8.10 -9.80
CA GLY A 265 20.67 -8.42 -9.75
C GLY A 265 20.90 -9.87 -9.35
N ARG A 266 22.04 -10.39 -9.78
CA ARG A 266 22.54 -11.70 -9.38
C ARG A 266 23.89 -11.58 -8.69
N GLY A 267 24.07 -12.34 -7.62
CA GLY A 267 25.32 -12.49 -6.90
C GLY A 267 26.06 -13.76 -7.31
N THR A 268 27.32 -13.85 -6.88
CA THR A 268 28.14 -15.07 -7.03
C THR A 268 27.67 -16.16 -6.06
N ASP A 269 27.67 -17.41 -6.52
CA ASP A 269 27.45 -18.57 -5.65
C ASP A 269 28.62 -18.73 -4.68
N VAL A 270 28.36 -18.62 -3.37
CA VAL A 270 29.43 -18.69 -2.35
C VAL A 270 29.87 -20.13 -2.06
N VAL A 271 29.05 -21.12 -2.43
CA VAL A 271 29.37 -22.56 -2.29
C VAL A 271 30.12 -23.05 -3.52
N GLU A 272 29.73 -22.60 -4.72
CA GLU A 272 30.39 -22.92 -5.99
C GLU A 272 30.71 -21.66 -6.82
N PRO A 273 31.74 -20.87 -6.45
CA PRO A 273 32.05 -19.60 -7.12
C PRO A 273 32.32 -19.71 -8.62
N ALA A 274 32.72 -20.89 -9.10
CA ALA A 274 32.96 -21.16 -10.51
C ALA A 274 31.70 -21.05 -11.39
N ARG A 275 30.49 -21.11 -10.81
CA ARG A 275 29.22 -20.90 -11.54
C ARG A 275 28.99 -19.45 -11.97
N GLY A 276 29.76 -18.50 -11.44
CA GLY A 276 29.58 -17.07 -11.72
C GLY A 276 28.36 -16.46 -11.01
N THR A 277 27.82 -15.38 -11.57
CA THR A 277 26.75 -14.58 -10.96
C THR A 277 25.36 -15.15 -11.25
N VAL A 278 25.01 -16.24 -10.57
CA VAL A 278 23.75 -16.98 -10.78
C VAL A 278 22.72 -16.80 -9.67
N VAL A 279 23.12 -16.36 -8.48
CA VAL A 279 22.28 -16.33 -7.29
C VAL A 279 21.33 -15.12 -7.32
N PRO A 280 20.01 -15.29 -7.36
CA PRO A 280 19.09 -14.15 -7.36
C PRO A 280 19.16 -13.35 -6.05
N LEU A 281 19.18 -12.02 -6.16
CA LEU A 281 19.25 -11.11 -5.01
C LEU A 281 17.91 -10.44 -4.69
N THR A 282 16.84 -10.79 -5.41
CA THR A 282 15.49 -10.28 -5.20
C THR A 282 14.98 -10.67 -3.82
N ARG A 283 14.22 -9.78 -3.17
CA ARG A 283 13.56 -10.04 -1.90
C ARG A 283 12.11 -10.47 -2.12
N ARG A 284 11.62 -11.39 -1.29
CA ARG A 284 10.24 -11.86 -1.29
C ARG A 284 9.62 -11.80 0.09
N THR A 285 8.30 -11.74 0.15
CA THR A 285 7.51 -11.76 1.38
C THR A 285 6.27 -12.64 1.27
N ASP A 286 5.79 -13.12 2.41
CA ASP A 286 4.42 -13.64 2.59
C ASP A 286 3.56 -12.77 3.52
N GLY A 287 4.02 -11.53 3.78
CA GLY A 287 3.38 -10.61 4.71
C GLY A 287 3.75 -10.81 6.18
N HIS A 288 4.48 -11.89 6.51
CA HIS A 288 4.98 -12.18 7.86
C HIS A 288 6.50 -12.29 7.90
N TRP A 289 7.10 -12.78 6.83
CA TRP A 289 8.54 -12.89 6.67
C TRP A 289 8.99 -12.25 5.37
N VAL A 290 10.17 -11.65 5.39
CA VAL A 290 10.92 -11.26 4.19
C VAL A 290 12.17 -12.13 4.09
N TRP A 291 12.45 -12.67 2.91
CA TRP A 291 13.65 -13.46 2.65
C TRP A 291 14.28 -13.08 1.31
N SER A 292 15.55 -13.44 1.14
CA SER A 292 16.23 -13.36 -0.16
C SER A 292 15.89 -14.58 -1.00
N GLU A 293 15.70 -14.41 -2.31
CA GLU A 293 15.59 -15.54 -3.25
C GLU A 293 16.85 -16.42 -3.24
N SER A 294 18.00 -15.90 -2.79
CA SER A 294 19.20 -16.71 -2.56
C SER A 294 18.95 -17.85 -1.57
N THR A 295 18.06 -17.68 -0.59
CA THR A 295 17.65 -18.76 0.33
C THR A 295 16.97 -19.91 -0.42
N ALA A 296 16.11 -19.59 -1.40
CA ALA A 296 15.48 -20.61 -2.24
C ALA A 296 16.50 -21.30 -3.15
N TYR A 297 17.42 -20.52 -3.74
CA TYR A 297 18.51 -21.03 -4.56
C TYR A 297 19.40 -22.03 -3.80
N TYR A 298 19.92 -21.65 -2.63
CA TYR A 298 20.81 -22.52 -1.86
C TYR A 298 20.10 -23.76 -1.30
N LEU A 299 18.81 -23.66 -0.99
CA LEU A 299 18.01 -24.82 -0.62
C LEU A 299 17.82 -25.78 -1.80
N ALA A 300 17.49 -25.25 -2.99
CA ALA A 300 17.25 -26.07 -4.18
C ALA A 300 18.53 -26.72 -4.70
N GLU A 301 19.58 -25.94 -4.91
CA GLU A 301 20.83 -26.37 -5.54
C GLU A 301 21.73 -27.16 -4.59
N HIS A 302 21.80 -26.73 -3.32
CA HIS A 302 22.77 -27.27 -2.36
C HIS A 302 22.11 -28.00 -1.19
N GLY A 303 20.77 -28.01 -1.10
CA GLY A 303 20.06 -28.62 0.03
C GLY A 303 20.30 -27.92 1.37
N LEU A 304 20.86 -26.70 1.36
CA LEU A 304 21.19 -25.96 2.57
C LEU A 304 19.89 -25.45 3.21
N ALA A 305 19.65 -25.88 4.44
CA ALA A 305 18.39 -25.56 5.12
C ALA A 305 18.25 -24.03 5.33
N PRO A 306 17.06 -23.45 5.20
CA PRO A 306 16.84 -22.09 5.66
C PRO A 306 17.06 -22.00 7.17
N GLN A 307 17.20 -20.78 7.69
CA GLN A 307 17.25 -20.58 9.13
C GLN A 307 16.05 -21.26 9.84
N PRO A 308 16.23 -21.84 11.05
CA PRO A 308 15.21 -22.67 11.67
C PRO A 308 13.85 -21.99 11.85
N ALA A 309 13.83 -20.70 12.20
CA ALA A 309 12.59 -19.95 12.40
C ALA A 309 11.79 -19.76 11.10
N LEU A 310 12.48 -19.45 9.99
CA LEU A 310 11.85 -19.35 8.67
C LEU A 310 11.39 -20.72 8.19
N ALA A 311 12.24 -21.75 8.32
CA ALA A 311 11.88 -23.11 7.92
C ALA A 311 10.63 -23.61 8.67
N ASN A 312 10.54 -23.37 9.99
CA ASN A 312 9.36 -23.73 10.78
C ASN A 312 8.10 -22.96 10.35
N HIS A 313 8.23 -21.66 10.09
CA HIS A 313 7.13 -20.85 9.54
C HIS A 313 6.65 -21.42 8.20
N LEU A 314 7.57 -21.73 7.29
CA LEU A 314 7.29 -22.32 6.00
C LEU A 314 6.81 -23.78 6.07
N ARG A 315 6.93 -24.49 7.19
CA ARG A 315 6.31 -25.82 7.35
C ARG A 315 4.88 -25.72 7.85
N LEU A 316 4.66 -24.88 8.85
CA LEU A 316 3.41 -24.82 9.60
C LEU A 316 2.40 -23.83 9.03
N GLY A 317 2.89 -22.81 8.32
CA GLY A 317 2.05 -21.74 7.78
C GLY A 317 1.19 -22.18 6.59
N PRO A 318 0.16 -21.40 6.24
CA PRO A 318 -0.50 -21.54 4.94
C PRO A 318 0.50 -21.17 3.82
N PRO A 319 0.34 -21.73 2.60
CA PRO A 319 1.10 -21.25 1.45
C PRO A 319 0.80 -19.75 1.23
N ALA A 320 1.84 -19.00 0.85
CA ALA A 320 1.70 -17.61 0.41
C ALA A 320 0.89 -17.59 -0.89
N SER A 321 -0.44 -17.49 -0.76
CA SER A 321 -1.34 -17.38 -1.91
C SER A 321 -1.62 -15.93 -2.27
N PHE A 322 -1.51 -15.04 -1.27
CA PHE A 322 -1.80 -13.63 -1.40
C PHE A 322 -1.13 -12.84 -0.26
N VAL A 323 -0.56 -11.68 -0.58
CA VAL A 323 -0.02 -10.73 0.40
C VAL A 323 -0.80 -9.43 0.25
N ASP A 324 -1.49 -9.04 1.32
CA ASP A 324 -2.25 -7.79 1.35
C ASP A 324 -1.33 -6.56 1.37
N GLY A 325 -1.94 -5.38 1.22
CA GLY A 325 -1.23 -4.11 1.23
C GLY A 325 -0.54 -3.80 2.56
N VAL A 326 -1.03 -4.30 3.70
CA VAL A 326 -0.37 -4.15 5.02
C VAL A 326 0.92 -4.96 5.06
N GLY A 327 0.88 -6.23 4.63
CA GLY A 327 2.04 -7.11 4.58
C GLY A 327 3.12 -6.58 3.64
N LEU A 328 2.72 -6.08 2.46
CA LEU A 328 3.64 -5.41 1.53
C LEU A 328 4.22 -4.12 2.12
N PHE A 329 3.38 -3.26 2.69
CA PHE A 329 3.82 -2.00 3.31
C PHE A 329 4.87 -2.23 4.40
N ARG A 330 4.61 -3.16 5.33
CA ARG A 330 5.54 -3.51 6.42
C ARG A 330 6.82 -4.13 5.90
N ALA A 331 6.75 -4.97 4.86
CA ALA A 331 7.93 -5.56 4.24
C ALA A 331 8.83 -4.50 3.59
N GLU A 332 8.25 -3.56 2.84
CA GLU A 332 8.98 -2.45 2.23
C GLU A 332 9.57 -1.48 3.25
N ASP A 333 8.84 -1.19 4.33
CA ASP A 333 9.30 -0.33 5.43
C ASP A 333 10.50 -0.97 6.16
N THR A 334 10.38 -2.26 6.49
CA THR A 334 11.45 -3.01 7.17
C THR A 334 12.74 -3.03 6.33
N LEU A 335 12.64 -3.33 5.04
CA LEU A 335 13.80 -3.36 4.14
C LEU A 335 14.46 -1.98 3.96
N ARG A 336 13.68 -0.89 3.99
CA ARG A 336 14.23 0.48 3.94
C ARG A 336 14.97 0.85 5.22
N SER A 337 14.54 0.31 6.37
CA SER A 337 15.19 0.54 7.66
C SER A 337 16.56 -0.16 7.78
N GLU A 338 16.73 -1.34 7.17
CA GLU A 338 18.00 -2.09 7.16
C GLU A 338 19.10 -1.43 6.29
N GLY A 339 18.71 -0.62 5.30
CA GLY A 339 19.63 0.02 4.37
C GLY A 339 20.20 1.37 4.83
N ARG A 340 19.83 1.84 6.02
CA ARG A 340 20.32 3.08 6.64
C ARG A 340 21.34 2.79 7.72
#